data_AF-A0A1Q2M454-F1
#
_entry.id   AF-A0A1Q2M454-F1
#
_cell.length_a   1.000
_cell.length_b   1.000
_cell.length_c   1.000
_cell.angle_alpha   90.00
_cell.angle_beta   90.00
_cell.angle_gamma   90.00
#
_symmetry.space_group_name_H-M   'P 1'
#
loop_
_entity.id
_entity.type
_entity.pdbx_description
1 polymer ?
#
loop_
_entity_poly.entity_id
_entity_poly.type
_entity_poly.pdbx_seq_one_letter_code
_entity_poly.pdbx_strand_id
1 'polypeptide(L)'
;MRLLFRFSIPVQKGNECASDGSMALAIKDLVEKTKPEAAYFHLDSGCRAGTLVFDAKDPSQLPAINEPLFAKLNAAIDIQPVVDLDELLTKI
;
A
#
# COMPACT_ATOMS: atom_id res chain seq x y z
N MET A 1 8.14 9.55 -9.25
CA MET A 1 7.53 8.49 -10.09
C MET A 1 6.25 8.08 -9.41
N ARG A 2 5.11 8.20 -10.10
CA ARG A 2 3.83 7.80 -9.54
C ARG A 2 3.73 6.28 -9.50
N LEU A 3 3.35 5.77 -8.34
CA LEU A 3 3.21 4.34 -8.06
C LEU A 3 1.78 4.04 -7.63
N LEU A 4 1.22 2.98 -8.21
CA LEU A 4 0.08 2.27 -7.68
C LEU A 4 0.60 1.17 -6.75
N PHE A 5 0.22 1.23 -5.49
CA PHE A 5 0.62 0.32 -4.44
C PHE A 5 -0.60 -0.42 -3.92
N ARG A 6 -0.60 -1.74 -4.05
CA ARG A 6 -1.68 -2.59 -3.55
C ARG A 6 -1.15 -3.52 -2.49
N PHE A 7 -1.89 -3.71 -1.41
CA PHE A 7 -1.57 -4.70 -0.41
C PHE A 7 -2.81 -5.52 -0.01
N SER A 8 -2.60 -6.77 0.37
CA SER A 8 -3.64 -7.68 0.88
C SER A 8 -3.12 -8.44 2.10
N ILE A 9 -3.94 -8.54 3.14
CA ILE A 9 -3.59 -9.12 4.44
C ILE A 9 -4.34 -10.45 4.60
N PRO A 10 -3.63 -11.58 4.84
CA PRO A 10 -4.26 -12.86 5.11
C PRO A 10 -5.25 -12.79 6.27
N VAL A 11 -6.41 -13.44 6.13
CA VAL A 11 -7.52 -13.33 7.09
C VAL A 11 -7.11 -13.62 8.53
N GLN A 12 -6.34 -14.70 8.75
CA GLN A 12 -5.87 -15.09 10.09
C GLN A 12 -5.04 -13.96 10.70
N LYS A 13 -4.00 -13.51 10.00
CA LYS A 13 -3.11 -12.46 10.51
C LYS A 13 -3.85 -11.13 10.70
N GLY A 14 -4.76 -10.83 9.78
CA GLY A 14 -5.60 -9.64 9.87
C GLY A 14 -6.52 -9.66 11.09
N ASN A 15 -7.04 -10.81 11.50
CA ASN A 15 -7.86 -10.90 12.72
C ASN A 15 -7.04 -10.70 13.99
N GLU A 16 -5.85 -11.32 14.06
CA GLU A 16 -4.90 -11.11 15.14
C GLU A 16 -4.56 -9.62 15.29
N CYS A 17 -4.09 -8.99 14.20
CA CYS A 17 -3.65 -7.60 14.20
C CYS A 17 -4.80 -6.57 14.36
N ALA A 18 -6.04 -6.97 14.06
CA ALA A 18 -7.20 -6.14 14.34
C ALA A 18 -7.55 -6.15 15.84
N SER A 19 -7.36 -7.29 16.51
CA SER A 19 -7.67 -7.43 17.94
C SER A 19 -6.68 -6.71 18.85
N ASP A 20 -5.40 -6.64 18.47
CA ASP A 20 -4.35 -5.96 19.23
C ASP A 20 -4.10 -4.51 18.79
N GLY A 21 -4.81 -4.03 17.76
CA GLY A 21 -4.71 -2.67 17.23
C GLY A 21 -3.49 -2.40 16.34
N SER A 22 -2.59 -3.37 16.16
CA SER A 22 -1.37 -3.21 15.36
C SER A 22 -1.66 -2.94 13.88
N MET A 23 -2.78 -3.42 13.35
CA MET A 23 -3.20 -3.14 11.98
C MET A 23 -3.46 -1.66 11.74
N ALA A 24 -4.20 -1.02 12.64
CA ALA A 24 -4.54 0.40 12.51
C ALA A 24 -3.29 1.27 12.59
N LEU A 25 -2.33 0.91 13.44
CA LEU A 25 -1.04 1.59 13.54
C LEU A 25 -0.21 1.41 12.26
N ALA A 26 -0.11 0.18 11.75
CA ALA A 26 0.64 -0.09 10.52
C ALA A 26 0.08 0.65 9.30
N ILE A 27 -1.25 0.73 9.17
CA ILE A 27 -1.91 1.47 8.08
C ILE A 27 -1.69 2.98 8.24
N LYS A 28 -1.75 3.52 9.47
CA LYS A 28 -1.44 4.94 9.72
C LYS A 28 0.01 5.27 9.37
N ASP A 29 0.96 4.47 9.83
CA ASP A 29 2.38 4.61 9.50
C ASP A 29 2.61 4.59 7.98
N LEU A 30 1.92 3.70 7.26
CA LEU A 30 1.98 3.61 5.80
C LEU A 30 1.51 4.91 5.14
N VAL A 31 0.34 5.41 5.53
CA VAL A 31 -0.25 6.65 4.97
C VAL A 31 0.62 7.86 5.31
N GLU A 32 1.17 7.95 6.52
CA GLU A 32 2.05 9.06 6.93
C GLU A 32 3.37 9.07 6.14
N LYS A 33 3.96 7.90 5.89
CA LYS A 33 5.20 7.76 5.12
C LYS A 33 4.99 8.05 3.64
N THR A 34 3.92 7.52 3.06
CA THR A 34 3.70 7.60 1.61
C THR A 34 3.02 8.88 1.17
N LYS A 35 2.24 9.52 2.06
CA LYS A 35 1.45 10.73 1.77
C LYS A 35 0.72 10.61 0.42
N PRO A 36 -0.13 9.59 0.26
CA PRO A 36 -0.72 9.25 -1.02
C PRO A 36 -1.67 10.35 -1.49
N GLU A 37 -1.76 10.55 -2.81
CA GLU A 37 -2.78 11.41 -3.42
C GLU A 37 -4.17 10.79 -3.28
N ALA A 38 -4.25 9.47 -3.24
CA ALA A 38 -5.46 8.73 -2.96
C ALA A 38 -5.16 7.41 -2.22
N ALA A 39 -5.98 7.09 -1.23
CA ALA A 39 -5.92 5.82 -0.51
C ALA A 39 -7.32 5.22 -0.39
N TYR A 40 -7.48 4.01 -0.91
CA TYR A 40 -8.72 3.24 -0.87
C TYR A 40 -8.50 1.96 -0.08
N PHE A 41 -9.44 1.61 0.78
CA PHE A 41 -9.43 0.37 1.54
C PHE A 41 -10.63 -0.47 1.11
N HIS A 42 -10.38 -1.74 0.79
CA HIS A 42 -11.37 -2.62 0.20
C HIS A 42 -11.08 -4.07 0.55
N LEU A 43 -11.89 -4.98 0.02
CA LEU A 43 -11.61 -6.41 0.05
C LEU A 43 -10.92 -6.82 -1.24
N ASP A 44 -9.92 -7.69 -1.12
CA ASP A 44 -9.31 -8.39 -2.25
C ASP A 44 -9.38 -9.89 -1.96
N SER A 45 -10.15 -10.62 -2.77
CA SER A 45 -10.34 -12.07 -2.60
C SER A 45 -10.77 -12.48 -1.18
N GLY A 46 -11.59 -11.65 -0.52
CA GLY A 46 -12.06 -11.87 0.86
C GLY A 46 -11.06 -11.47 1.97
N CYS A 47 -9.88 -10.99 1.59
CA CYS A 47 -8.86 -10.47 2.50
C CYS A 47 -8.99 -8.94 2.66
N ARG A 48 -8.53 -8.41 3.81
CA ARG A 48 -8.45 -6.96 4.04
C ARG A 48 -7.33 -6.40 3.16
N ALA A 49 -7.65 -5.40 2.35
CA ALA A 49 -6.73 -4.87 1.36
C ALA A 49 -6.78 -3.34 1.28
N GLY A 50 -5.76 -2.77 0.64
CA GLY A 50 -5.72 -1.36 0.32
C GLY A 50 -4.97 -1.08 -0.96
N THR A 51 -5.38 -0.01 -1.63
CA THR A 51 -4.78 0.53 -2.84
C THR A 51 -4.44 1.99 -2.60
N LEU A 52 -3.16 2.34 -2.74
CA LEU A 52 -2.64 3.70 -2.58
C LEU A 52 -2.01 4.14 -3.89
N VAL A 53 -2.17 5.41 -4.22
CA VAL A 53 -1.41 6.08 -5.29
C VAL A 53 -0.55 7.16 -4.68
N PHE A 54 0.76 7.14 -4.91
CA PHE A 54 1.68 8.13 -4.36
C PHE A 54 2.89 8.35 -5.28
N ASP A 55 3.56 9.50 -5.14
CA ASP A 55 4.81 9.76 -5.83
C ASP A 55 6.01 9.28 -5.00
N ALA A 56 6.80 8.38 -5.58
CA ALA A 56 8.08 7.94 -5.03
C ALA A 56 9.22 8.68 -5.73
N LYS A 57 10.06 9.38 -4.96
CA LYS A 57 11.26 10.06 -5.47
C LYS A 57 12.41 9.10 -5.73
N ASP A 58 12.53 8.06 -4.92
CA ASP A 58 13.60 7.09 -4.98
C ASP A 58 13.06 5.66 -4.72
N PRO A 59 13.16 4.73 -5.69
CA PRO A 59 12.77 3.33 -5.49
C PRO A 59 13.46 2.64 -4.32
N SER A 60 14.64 3.11 -3.90
CA SER A 60 15.37 2.56 -2.75
C SER A 60 14.60 2.69 -1.43
N GLN A 61 13.57 3.54 -1.38
CA GLN A 61 12.71 3.74 -0.20
C GLN A 61 11.62 2.67 -0.06
N LEU A 62 11.33 1.90 -1.12
CA LEU A 62 10.27 0.88 -1.11
C LEU A 62 10.47 -0.19 -0.03
N PRO A 63 11.67 -0.76 0.21
CA PRO A 63 11.88 -1.67 1.33
C PRO A 63 11.49 -1.08 2.69
N ALA A 64 11.76 0.20 2.94
CA ALA A 64 11.40 0.86 4.21
C ALA A 64 9.87 1.04 4.41
N ILE A 65 9.10 0.94 3.32
CA ILE A 65 7.64 0.95 3.30
C ILE A 65 7.10 -0.49 3.41
N ASN A 66 7.70 -1.43 2.68
CA ASN A 66 7.22 -2.80 2.51
C ASN A 66 7.54 -3.70 3.71
N GLU A 67 8.77 -3.63 4.23
CA GLU A 67 9.23 -4.51 5.33
C GLU A 67 8.32 -4.45 6.57
N PRO A 68 7.85 -3.27 7.04
CA PRO A 68 6.91 -3.21 8.16
C PRO A 68 5.59 -3.95 7.88
N LEU A 69 5.08 -3.91 6.65
CA LEU A 69 3.83 -4.57 6.25
C LEU A 69 4.02 -6.08 6.16
N PHE A 70 5.16 -6.54 5.64
CA PHE A 70 5.54 -7.95 5.65
C PHE A 70 5.66 -8.48 7.08
N ALA A 71 6.46 -7.81 7.91
CA ALA A 71 6.76 -8.25 9.26
C ALA A 71 5.55 -8.21 10.20
N LYS A 72 4.74 -7.13 10.15
CA LYS A 72 3.61 -6.96 11.07
C LYS A 72 2.35 -7.66 10.58
N LEU A 73 2.04 -7.55 9.29
CA LEU A 73 0.74 -7.95 8.73
C LEU A 73 0.80 -9.20 7.86
N ASN A 74 1.99 -9.72 7.55
CA ASN A 74 2.16 -10.79 6.56
C ASN A 74 1.49 -10.42 5.22
N ALA A 75 1.59 -9.15 4.83
CA ALA A 75 0.88 -8.63 3.66
C ALA A 75 1.52 -9.10 2.35
N ALA A 76 0.70 -9.45 1.36
CA ALA A 76 1.13 -9.50 -0.02
C ALA A 76 1.11 -8.07 -0.59
N ILE A 77 2.14 -7.67 -1.32
CA ILE A 77 2.27 -6.31 -1.89
C ILE A 77 2.53 -6.42 -3.39
N ASP A 78 1.85 -5.59 -4.16
CA ASP A 78 2.05 -5.39 -5.59
C ASP A 78 2.25 -3.89 -5.88
N ILE A 79 3.29 -3.55 -6.63
CA ILE A 79 3.68 -2.16 -6.90
C ILE A 79 3.88 -1.99 -8.40
N GLN A 80 3.19 -1.02 -8.98
CA GLN A 80 3.29 -0.72 -10.41
C GLN A 80 3.52 0.78 -10.64
N PRO A 81 4.50 1.18 -11.46
CA PRO A 81 4.55 2.53 -11.99
C PRO A 81 3.29 2.82 -12.81
N VAL A 82 2.71 4.00 -12.60
CA VAL A 82 1.52 4.45 -13.32
C VAL A 82 1.72 5.87 -13.82
N VAL A 83 0.99 6.22 -14.87
CA VAL A 83 0.87 7.58 -15.37
C VAL A 83 -0.61 7.95 -15.39
N ASP A 84 -0.91 9.23 -15.24
CA ASP A 84 -2.27 9.73 -15.45
C ASP A 84 -2.59 9.93 -16.94
N LEU A 85 -3.82 10.35 -17.23
CA LEU A 85 -4.28 10.53 -18.62
C LEU A 85 -3.50 11.64 -19.33
N ASP A 86 -3.19 12.74 -18.66
CA ASP A 86 -2.50 13.89 -19.26
C ASP A 86 -1.05 13.51 -19.60
N GLU A 87 -0.37 12.81 -18.68
CA GLU A 87 0.95 12.23 -18.90
C GLU A 87 0.97 11.24 -20.05
N LEU A 88 -0.05 10.38 -20.17
CA LEU A 88 -0.18 9.45 -21.27
C LEU A 88 -0.32 10.18 -22.61
N LEU A 89 -1.26 11.13 -22.71
CA LEU A 89 -1.58 11.85 -23.94
C LEU A 89 -0.44 12.73 -24.46
N THR A 90 0.49 13.15 -23.61
CA THR A 90 1.68 13.92 -24.05
C THR A 90 2.78 13.05 -24.68
N LYS A 91 2.65 11.72 -24.62
CA LYS A 91 3.68 10.75 -25.05
C LYS A 91 3.23 9.79 -26.15
N ILE A 92 1.97 9.83 -26.55
CA ILE A 92 1.40 9.12 -27.71
C ILE A 92 1.08 10.10 -28.83
#